data_AF-A0A0L8LU54-F1
#
_entry.id   AF-A0A0L8LU54-F1
#
_cell.length_a   1.000
_cell.length_b   1.000
_cell.length_c   1.000
_cell.angle_alpha   90.00
_cell.angle_beta   90.00
_cell.angle_gamma   90.00
#
_symmetry.space_group_name_H-M   'P 1'
#
loop_
_entity.id
_entity.type
_entity.pdbx_description
1 polymer ?
#
loop_
_entity_poly.entity_id
_entity_poly.type
_entity_poly.pdbx_seq_one_letter_code
_entity_poly.pdbx_strand_id
1 'polypeptide(L)'
;MVSAPPLLRLLGQFRLELGTETVELCRNGQRLLAFMGLRGRVSRTVLAGTLWPEVTEDRARGSLRTTLWKLPRDDPPLIGCCGDTLLVAPALRVDVHALTRTALGVVRGEDSPHQALPPLDLLTGEDLLPGWDEDWVLLEREHLRQLRLHALDALAEALVRQGRPALAMEAAWASVRAEPLRESAHRAVVSAHLAEDNVAEAVRHYEAFRRLLREELGVEPSPRFARMLPERP
;
A
#
# COMPACT_ATOMS: atom_id res chain seq x y z
N MET A 1 3.42 34.20 0.78
CA MET A 1 2.56 33.17 0.16
C MET A 1 3.32 31.87 0.27
N VAL A 2 3.00 31.01 1.24
CA VAL A 2 3.76 29.77 1.48
C VAL A 2 3.37 28.80 0.36
N SER A 3 4.32 28.48 -0.52
CA SER A 3 4.11 27.48 -1.57
C SER A 3 3.73 26.13 -0.94
N ALA A 4 2.81 25.39 -1.57
CA ALA A 4 2.45 24.06 -1.09
C ALA A 4 3.71 23.17 -1.05
N PRO A 5 3.86 22.31 -0.02
CA PRO A 5 5.02 21.42 0.05
C PRO A 5 5.06 20.51 -1.16
N PRO A 6 6.25 20.21 -1.70
CA PRO A 6 6.36 19.34 -2.87
C PRO A 6 5.80 17.95 -2.55
N LEU A 7 5.09 17.37 -3.52
CA LEU A 7 4.41 16.08 -3.39
C LEU A 7 4.90 15.14 -4.50
N LEU A 8 5.41 13.99 -4.08
CA LEU A 8 5.71 12.86 -4.93
C LEU A 8 4.58 11.83 -4.84
N ARG A 9 3.91 11.58 -5.95
CA ARG A 9 2.92 10.51 -6.09
C ARG A 9 3.54 9.28 -6.74
N LEU A 10 3.44 8.16 -6.04
CA LEU A 10 3.90 6.86 -6.50
C LEU A 10 2.74 5.84 -6.54
N LEU A 11 1.63 6.10 -5.85
CA LEU A 11 0.41 5.32 -6.00
C LEU A 11 -0.30 5.77 -7.28
N GLY A 12 -0.60 4.81 -8.15
CA GLY A 12 -0.98 5.10 -9.53
C GLY A 12 0.24 5.59 -10.33
N GLN A 13 0.05 6.61 -11.16
CA GLN A 13 1.10 7.11 -12.04
C GLN A 13 2.12 7.98 -11.28
N PHE A 14 3.40 7.87 -11.66
CA PHE A 14 4.45 8.76 -11.17
C PHE A 14 4.07 10.23 -11.45
N ARG A 15 4.02 11.06 -10.41
CA ARG A 15 3.89 12.52 -10.54
C ARG A 15 4.73 13.23 -9.50
N LEU A 16 5.40 14.30 -9.92
CA LEU A 16 6.06 15.23 -9.02
C LEU A 16 5.34 16.58 -9.12
N GLU A 17 4.77 17.02 -8.01
CA GLU A 17 4.08 18.30 -7.89
C GLU A 17 4.94 19.26 -7.06
N LEU A 18 5.26 20.42 -7.62
CA LEU A 18 6.00 21.49 -6.96
C LEU A 18 5.10 22.72 -6.88
N GLY A 19 4.55 23.01 -5.70
CA GLY A 19 3.53 24.05 -5.55
C GLY A 19 2.25 23.67 -6.31
N THR A 20 1.94 24.40 -7.38
CA THR A 20 0.78 24.15 -8.25
C THR A 20 1.14 23.50 -9.59
N GLU A 21 2.42 23.27 -9.86
CA GLU A 21 2.91 22.77 -11.14
C GLU A 21 3.27 21.29 -11.05
N THR A 22 2.95 20.53 -12.10
CA THR A 22 3.48 19.17 -12.28
C THR A 22 4.77 19.25 -13.08
N VAL A 23 5.85 18.68 -12.55
CA VAL A 23 7.15 18.70 -13.20
C VAL A 23 7.41 17.38 -13.93
N GLU A 24 7.69 17.50 -15.22
CA GLU A 24 8.11 16.36 -16.05
C GLU A 24 9.58 16.04 -15.82
N LEU A 25 9.85 14.76 -15.58
CA LEU A 25 11.21 14.24 -15.41
C LEU A 25 11.50 13.17 -16.44
N CYS A 26 12.75 13.11 -16.89
CA CYS A 26 13.22 11.97 -17.66
C CYS A 26 13.11 10.67 -16.84
N ARG A 27 13.00 9.53 -17.52
CA ARG A 27 12.78 8.22 -16.88
C ARG A 27 13.76 7.94 -15.74
N ASN A 28 15.06 8.22 -15.91
CA ASN A 28 16.04 8.01 -14.84
C ASN A 28 15.81 8.93 -13.62
N GLY A 29 15.33 10.16 -13.82
CA GLY A 29 14.95 11.05 -12.73
C GLY A 29 13.73 10.53 -11.97
N GLN A 30 12.72 10.02 -12.69
CA GLN A 30 11.56 9.37 -12.09
C GLN A 30 11.96 8.15 -11.25
N ARG A 31 12.79 7.26 -11.82
CA ARG A 31 13.30 6.06 -11.14
C ARG A 31 14.05 6.40 -9.86
N LEU A 32 14.91 7.42 -9.92
CA LEU A 32 15.67 7.89 -8.78
C LEU A 32 14.74 8.41 -7.67
N LEU A 33 13.80 9.30 -7.99
CA LEU A 33 12.88 9.84 -6.98
C LEU A 33 11.92 8.78 -6.44
N ALA A 34 11.43 7.87 -7.27
CA ALA A 34 10.60 6.76 -6.82
C ALA A 34 11.35 5.86 -5.83
N PHE A 35 12.58 5.43 -6.18
CA PHE A 35 13.39 4.61 -5.28
C PHE A 35 13.69 5.33 -3.96
N MET A 36 14.08 6.61 -4.03
CA MET A 36 14.30 7.44 -2.85
C MET A 36 13.01 7.59 -2.02
N GLY A 37 11.88 7.83 -2.67
CA GLY A 37 10.58 8.00 -2.06
C GLY A 37 10.08 6.75 -1.34
N LEU A 38 10.47 5.55 -1.78
CA LEU A 38 10.14 4.29 -1.11
C LEU A 38 11.08 3.97 0.06
N ARG A 39 12.37 4.26 -0.07
CA ARG A 39 13.38 3.90 0.94
C ARG A 39 13.64 4.99 1.98
N GLY A 40 13.35 6.25 1.66
CA GLY A 40 13.61 7.43 2.48
C GLY A 40 15.10 7.80 2.59
N ARG A 41 15.99 6.82 2.82
CA ARG A 41 17.44 7.01 2.90
C ARG A 41 18.19 5.84 2.27
N VAL A 42 19.24 6.13 1.50
CA VAL A 42 20.06 5.12 0.83
C VAL A 42 21.47 5.65 0.55
N SER A 43 22.48 4.77 0.53
CA SER A 43 23.82 5.15 0.06
C SER A 43 23.85 5.36 -1.45
N ARG A 44 24.75 6.21 -1.93
CA ARG A 44 24.92 6.42 -3.39
C ARG A 44 25.29 5.13 -4.11
N THR A 45 26.10 4.29 -3.48
CA THR A 45 26.55 3.01 -4.05
C THR A 45 25.37 2.05 -4.25
N VAL A 46 24.51 1.88 -3.24
CA VAL A 46 23.32 1.02 -3.37
C VAL A 46 22.35 1.59 -4.42
N LEU A 47 22.08 2.89 -4.37
CA LEU A 47 21.17 3.52 -5.35
C LEU A 47 21.68 3.37 -6.79
N ALA A 48 22.97 3.61 -7.01
CA ALA A 48 23.58 3.47 -8.33
C ALA A 48 23.50 2.02 -8.83
N GLY A 49 23.86 1.05 -7.98
CA GLY A 49 23.81 -0.38 -8.33
C GLY A 49 22.40 -0.87 -8.65
N THR A 50 21.38 -0.40 -7.93
CA THR A 50 19.99 -0.81 -8.18
C THR A 50 19.40 -0.18 -9.43
N LEU A 51 19.71 1.09 -9.72
CA LEU A 51 19.12 1.79 -10.87
C LEU A 51 19.84 1.48 -12.19
N TRP A 52 21.12 1.12 -12.15
CA TRP A 52 21.90 0.77 -13.34
C TRP A 52 22.66 -0.55 -13.12
N PRO A 53 21.96 -1.69 -12.99
CA PRO A 53 22.59 -2.98 -12.70
C PRO A 53 23.47 -3.48 -13.86
N GLU A 54 23.15 -3.08 -15.09
CA GLU A 54 23.80 -3.58 -16.33
C GLU A 54 25.14 -2.90 -16.66
N VAL A 55 25.62 -1.97 -15.84
CA VAL A 55 26.87 -1.24 -16.11
C VAL A 55 27.86 -1.38 -14.96
N THR A 56 29.14 -1.16 -15.26
CA THR A 56 30.20 -1.10 -14.25
C THR A 56 29.87 -0.07 -13.17
N GLU A 57 30.32 -0.32 -11.94
CA GLU A 57 30.08 0.55 -10.77
C GLU A 57 30.43 2.03 -11.00
N ASP A 58 31.55 2.32 -11.66
CA ASP A 58 31.95 3.71 -11.97
C ASP A 58 30.99 4.40 -12.93
N ARG A 59 30.48 3.66 -13.93
CA ARG A 59 29.45 4.17 -14.85
C ARG A 59 28.12 4.38 -14.14
N ALA A 60 27.75 3.47 -13.24
CA ALA A 60 26.53 3.62 -12.44
C ALA A 60 26.60 4.87 -11.55
N ARG A 61 27.73 5.10 -10.87
CA ARG A 61 27.99 6.33 -10.10
C ARG A 61 27.97 7.59 -10.96
N GLY A 62 28.56 7.51 -12.17
CA GLY A 62 28.51 8.58 -13.16
C GLY A 62 27.08 8.94 -13.55
N SER A 63 26.27 7.94 -13.92
CA SER A 63 24.85 8.10 -14.24
C SER A 63 24.07 8.69 -13.08
N LEU A 64 24.29 8.20 -11.85
CA LEU A 64 23.65 8.73 -10.64
C LEU A 64 23.92 10.23 -10.48
N ARG A 65 25.18 10.65 -10.60
CA ARG A 65 25.55 12.07 -10.49
C ARG A 65 24.87 12.92 -11.56
N THR A 66 24.84 12.45 -12.80
CA THR A 66 24.17 13.16 -13.90
C THR A 66 22.66 13.25 -13.67
N THR A 67 22.02 12.18 -13.19
CA THR A 67 20.58 12.18 -12.89
C THR A 67 20.25 13.12 -11.73
N LEU A 68 21.02 13.10 -10.64
CA LEU A 68 20.86 14.03 -9.51
C LEU A 68 20.99 15.49 -9.95
N TRP A 69 21.96 15.80 -10.81
CA TRP A 69 22.17 17.17 -11.31
C TRP A 69 21.01 17.69 -12.16
N LYS A 70 20.28 16.79 -12.84
CA LYS A 70 19.11 17.09 -13.68
C LYS A 70 17.79 17.18 -12.90
N LEU A 71 17.78 16.86 -11.60
CA LEU A 71 16.59 17.05 -10.79
C LEU A 71 16.29 18.55 -10.63
N PRO A 72 15.00 18.91 -10.42
CA PRO A 72 14.61 20.28 -10.14
C PRO A 72 15.40 20.83 -8.95
N ARG A 73 15.95 22.03 -9.12
CA ARG A 73 16.68 22.75 -8.07
C ARG A 73 15.68 23.61 -7.31
N ASP A 74 14.91 22.98 -6.44
CA ASP A 74 14.02 23.68 -5.53
C ASP A 74 14.75 24.17 -4.28
N ASP A 75 14.17 25.18 -3.64
CA ASP A 75 14.52 25.61 -2.30
C ASP A 75 13.29 25.48 -1.38
N PRO A 76 13.23 24.47 -0.48
CA PRO A 76 14.29 23.50 -0.16
C PRO A 76 14.42 22.37 -1.20
N PRO A 77 15.60 21.72 -1.32
CA PRO A 77 15.84 20.64 -2.28
C PRO A 77 14.99 19.41 -1.99
N LEU A 78 14.66 18.62 -3.02
CA LEU A 78 13.90 17.37 -2.91
C LEU A 78 14.68 16.24 -2.22
N ILE A 79 16.00 16.22 -2.44
CA ILE A 79 16.92 15.21 -1.89
C ILE A 79 18.06 15.92 -1.16
N GLY A 80 18.23 15.59 0.12
CA GLY A 80 19.38 15.98 0.92
C GLY A 80 20.52 14.97 0.82
N CYS A 81 21.70 15.36 1.30
CA CYS A 81 22.82 14.43 1.44
C CYS A 81 23.54 14.60 2.78
N CYS A 82 24.03 13.48 3.31
CA CYS A 82 24.83 13.40 4.53
C CYS A 82 25.94 12.38 4.29
N GLY A 83 27.17 12.85 4.05
CA GLY A 83 28.26 11.98 3.60
C GLY A 83 27.90 11.26 2.30
N ASP A 84 28.05 9.93 2.26
CA ASP A 84 27.66 9.08 1.12
C ASP A 84 26.16 8.72 1.07
N THR A 85 25.38 9.16 2.06
CA THR A 85 23.94 8.85 2.13
C THR A 85 23.13 9.96 1.50
N LEU A 86 22.17 9.58 0.65
CA LEU A 86 21.10 10.43 0.14
C LEU A 86 19.85 10.24 1.01
N LEU A 87 19.09 11.31 1.16
CA LEU A 87 17.88 11.34 1.98
C LEU A 87 16.77 12.06 1.23
N VAL A 88 15.55 11.56 1.32
CA VAL A 88 14.36 12.36 0.98
C VAL A 88 14.31 13.56 1.92
N ALA A 89 14.13 14.76 1.36
CA ALA A 89 14.03 15.96 2.16
C ALA A 89 12.76 15.95 3.03
N PRO A 90 12.81 16.46 4.28
CA PRO A 90 11.64 16.47 5.15
C PRO A 90 10.41 17.20 4.59
N ALA A 91 10.63 18.17 3.69
CA ALA A 91 9.57 18.92 3.03
C ALA A 91 8.86 18.12 1.91
N LEU A 92 9.52 17.10 1.34
CA LEU A 92 8.96 16.28 0.28
C LEU A 92 7.98 15.27 0.85
N ARG A 93 6.69 15.48 0.55
CA ARG A 93 5.64 14.51 0.87
C ARG A 93 5.67 13.38 -0.14
N VAL A 94 5.53 12.16 0.34
CA VAL A 94 5.39 10.96 -0.50
C VAL A 94 4.10 10.27 -0.09
N ASP A 95 3.20 10.04 -1.03
CA ASP A 95 1.88 9.44 -0.79
C ASP A 95 1.97 8.03 -0.17
N VAL A 96 2.94 7.21 -0.60
CA VAL A 96 3.21 5.87 -0.04
C VAL A 96 3.54 5.93 1.45
N HIS A 97 4.21 6.98 1.93
CA HIS A 97 4.48 7.15 3.36
C HIS A 97 3.20 7.40 4.16
N ALA A 98 2.22 8.11 3.58
CA ALA A 98 0.92 8.30 4.21
C ALA A 98 0.15 6.97 4.29
N LEU A 99 0.08 6.22 3.18
CA LEU A 99 -0.49 4.87 3.16
C LEU A 99 0.14 3.97 4.22
N THR A 100 1.47 3.90 4.25
CA THR A 100 2.22 3.01 5.15
C THR A 100 1.93 3.34 6.61
N ARG A 101 1.97 4.63 7.00
CA ARG A 101 1.66 5.04 8.37
C ARG A 101 0.23 4.70 8.76
N THR A 102 -0.73 4.99 7.88
CA THR A 102 -2.14 4.70 8.14
C THR A 102 -2.39 3.20 8.28
N ALA A 103 -1.88 2.40 7.35
CA ALA A 103 -2.03 0.94 7.39
C ALA A 103 -1.41 0.34 8.66
N LEU A 104 -0.21 0.78 9.07
CA LEU A 104 0.41 0.34 10.32
C LEU A 104 -0.37 0.78 11.55
N GLY A 105 -0.92 2.00 11.56
CA GLY A 105 -1.77 2.50 12.65
C GLY A 105 -3.02 1.64 12.84
N VAL A 106 -3.70 1.30 11.73
CA VAL A 106 -4.85 0.40 11.70
C VAL A 106 -4.47 -0.98 12.28
N VAL A 107 -3.38 -1.58 11.78
CA VAL A 107 -2.92 -2.92 12.21
C VAL A 107 -2.58 -2.96 13.70
N ARG A 108 -2.01 -1.87 14.24
CA ARG A 108 -1.67 -1.75 15.67
C ARG A 108 -2.88 -1.43 16.55
N GLY A 109 -4.04 -1.14 15.97
CA GLY A 109 -5.21 -0.67 16.70
C GLY A 109 -5.03 0.75 17.27
N GLU A 110 -4.14 1.54 16.69
CA GLU A 110 -3.90 2.95 17.08
C GLU A 110 -5.02 3.88 16.58
N ASP A 111 -5.92 3.38 15.72
CA ASP A 111 -7.10 4.12 15.29
C ASP A 111 -8.03 4.40 16.48
N SER A 112 -8.09 5.67 16.85
CA SER A 112 -9.02 6.18 17.85
C SER A 112 -10.45 5.76 17.51
N PRO A 113 -11.26 5.32 18.50
CA PRO A 113 -12.70 5.06 18.35
C PRO A 113 -13.52 6.27 17.84
N HIS A 114 -12.88 7.43 17.66
CA HIS A 114 -13.46 8.73 17.35
C HIS A 114 -13.11 9.27 15.96
N GLN A 115 -12.40 8.52 15.10
CA GLN A 115 -12.29 8.92 13.69
C GLN A 115 -13.68 8.83 13.04
N ALA A 116 -14.18 9.98 12.56
CA ALA A 116 -15.50 10.07 11.95
C ALA A 116 -15.63 9.18 10.69
N LEU A 117 -14.55 9.06 9.92
CA LEU A 117 -14.48 8.24 8.72
C LEU A 117 -13.27 7.30 8.77
N PRO A 118 -13.44 5.99 8.51
CA PRO A 118 -12.32 5.08 8.41
C PRO A 118 -11.44 5.44 7.19
N PRO A 119 -10.14 5.10 7.19
CA PRO A 119 -9.22 5.46 6.12
C PRO A 119 -9.37 4.58 4.86
N LEU A 120 -10.60 4.26 4.48
CA LEU A 120 -10.91 3.26 3.47
C LEU A 120 -10.38 3.67 2.10
N ASP A 121 -10.61 4.91 1.67
CA ASP A 121 -10.16 5.43 0.36
C ASP A 121 -8.65 5.28 0.14
N LEU A 122 -7.86 5.41 1.21
CA LEU A 122 -6.40 5.28 1.12
C LEU A 122 -5.99 3.80 1.00
N LEU A 123 -6.67 2.91 1.72
CA LEU A 123 -6.40 1.48 1.73
C LEU A 123 -6.91 0.77 0.47
N THR A 124 -7.95 1.30 -0.17
CA THR A 124 -8.54 0.77 -1.42
C THR A 124 -8.06 1.49 -2.68
N GLY A 125 -7.14 2.46 -2.52
CA GLY A 125 -6.59 3.25 -3.62
C GLY A 125 -5.64 2.48 -4.55
N GLU A 126 -5.03 3.21 -5.49
CA GLU A 126 -4.24 2.66 -6.59
C GLU A 126 -2.97 1.91 -6.14
N ASP A 127 -2.50 0.97 -6.96
CA ASP A 127 -1.25 0.24 -6.76
C ASP A 127 -0.01 1.10 -6.98
N LEU A 128 1.13 0.67 -6.43
CA LEU A 128 2.41 1.34 -6.63
C LEU A 128 2.86 1.24 -8.10
N LEU A 129 2.93 2.39 -8.79
CA LEU A 129 3.52 2.56 -10.12
C LEU A 129 3.13 1.43 -11.10
N PRO A 130 1.85 1.24 -11.46
CA PRO A 130 1.44 0.20 -12.38
C PRO A 130 2.14 0.37 -13.74
N GLY A 131 2.54 -0.74 -14.36
CA GLY A 131 3.31 -0.76 -15.61
C GLY A 131 4.82 -0.50 -15.45
N TRP A 132 5.33 -0.40 -14.21
CA TRP A 132 6.76 -0.45 -13.95
C TRP A 132 7.16 -1.90 -13.61
N ASP A 133 8.03 -2.47 -14.44
CA ASP A 133 8.47 -3.88 -14.37
C ASP A 133 9.89 -4.02 -13.81
N GLU A 134 10.35 -3.04 -13.04
CA GLU A 134 11.66 -3.12 -12.39
C GLU A 134 11.54 -3.97 -11.11
N ASP A 135 12.47 -4.91 -10.89
CA ASP A 135 12.41 -5.86 -9.77
C ASP A 135 12.21 -5.20 -8.41
N TRP A 136 12.88 -4.06 -8.17
CA TRP A 136 12.73 -3.30 -6.94
C TRP A 136 11.34 -2.68 -6.78
N VAL A 137 10.65 -2.32 -7.88
CA VAL A 137 9.25 -1.85 -7.82
C VAL A 137 8.31 -3.01 -7.53
N LEU A 138 8.52 -4.16 -8.17
CA LEU A 138 7.66 -5.34 -7.99
C LEU A 138 7.70 -5.82 -6.52
N LEU A 139 8.88 -5.84 -5.91
CA LEU A 139 9.05 -6.18 -4.51
C LEU A 139 8.30 -5.21 -3.58
N GLU A 140 8.45 -3.91 -3.80
CA GLU A 140 7.79 -2.88 -2.97
C GLU A 140 6.27 -2.85 -3.20
N ARG A 141 5.81 -3.12 -4.43
CA ARG A 141 4.38 -3.23 -4.76
C ARG A 141 3.76 -4.41 -4.00
N GLU A 142 4.41 -5.57 -4.00
CA GLU A 142 3.91 -6.73 -3.25
C GLU A 142 3.93 -6.48 -1.74
N HIS A 143 4.97 -5.84 -1.22
CA HIS A 143 5.03 -5.46 0.20
C HIS A 143 3.87 -4.53 0.58
N LEU A 144 3.61 -3.48 -0.20
CA LEU A 144 2.50 -2.56 0.04
C LEU A 144 1.14 -3.26 -0.10
N ARG A 145 1.00 -4.19 -1.05
CA ARG A 145 -0.22 -5.01 -1.21
C ARG A 145 -0.49 -5.83 0.06
N GLN A 146 0.52 -6.52 0.59
CA GLN A 146 0.38 -7.29 1.84
C GLN A 146 0.02 -6.40 3.03
N LEU A 147 0.68 -5.25 3.17
CA LEU A 147 0.37 -4.30 4.22
C LEU A 147 -1.07 -3.78 4.13
N ARG A 148 -1.57 -3.47 2.93
CA ARG A 148 -2.97 -3.09 2.69
C ARG A 148 -3.94 -4.19 3.09
N LEU A 149 -3.69 -5.45 2.68
CA LEU A 149 -4.54 -6.58 3.03
C LEU A 149 -4.64 -6.77 4.56
N HIS A 150 -3.51 -6.68 5.27
CA HIS A 150 -3.51 -6.75 6.73
C HIS A 150 -4.28 -5.60 7.38
N ALA A 151 -4.14 -4.37 6.87
CA ALA A 151 -4.88 -3.23 7.37
C ALA A 151 -6.39 -3.34 7.08
N LEU A 152 -6.79 -3.77 5.89
CA LEU A 152 -8.19 -3.97 5.52
C LEU A 152 -8.86 -5.02 6.40
N ASP A 153 -8.20 -6.14 6.66
CA ASP A 153 -8.71 -7.17 7.58
C ASP A 153 -8.91 -6.63 9.00
N ALA A 154 -7.89 -5.95 9.54
CA ALA A 154 -7.94 -5.37 10.88
C ALA A 154 -9.02 -4.29 10.99
N LEU A 155 -9.17 -3.47 9.95
CA LEU A 155 -10.21 -2.46 9.85
C LEU A 155 -11.60 -3.08 9.82
N ALA A 156 -11.81 -4.12 8.99
CA ALA A 156 -13.09 -4.80 8.90
C ALA A 156 -13.49 -5.42 10.25
N GLU A 157 -12.56 -6.10 10.93
CA GLU A 157 -12.79 -6.67 12.27
C GLU A 157 -13.11 -5.58 13.31
N ALA A 158 -12.41 -4.44 13.26
CA ALA A 158 -12.69 -3.30 14.14
C ALA A 158 -14.09 -2.71 13.89
N LEU A 159 -14.47 -2.53 12.63
CA LEU A 159 -15.78 -1.96 12.26
C LEU A 159 -16.94 -2.86 12.64
N VAL A 160 -16.80 -4.20 12.53
CA VAL A 160 -17.80 -5.14 13.05
C VAL A 160 -17.97 -4.95 14.56
N ARG A 161 -16.88 -4.90 15.33
CA ARG A 161 -16.93 -4.71 16.79
C ARG A 161 -17.54 -3.36 17.20
N GLN A 162 -17.43 -2.34 16.35
CA GLN A 162 -18.01 -1.02 16.55
C GLN A 162 -19.49 -0.93 16.14
N GLY A 163 -20.11 -2.02 15.65
CA GLY A 163 -21.48 -1.99 15.16
C GLY A 163 -21.63 -1.21 13.85
N ARG A 164 -20.59 -1.20 13.00
CA ARG A 164 -20.56 -0.53 11.69
C ARG A 164 -20.42 -1.57 10.55
N PRO A 165 -21.35 -2.53 10.41
CA PRO A 165 -21.21 -3.67 9.49
C PRO A 165 -21.13 -3.25 8.01
N ALA A 166 -21.85 -2.21 7.59
CA ALA A 166 -21.78 -1.71 6.21
C ALA A 166 -20.36 -1.30 5.79
N LEU A 167 -19.63 -0.57 6.65
CA LEU A 167 -18.25 -0.16 6.36
C LEU A 167 -17.28 -1.34 6.49
N ALA A 168 -17.55 -2.27 7.42
CA ALA A 168 -16.77 -3.51 7.52
C ALA A 168 -16.86 -4.32 6.22
N MET A 169 -18.06 -4.36 5.62
CA MET A 169 -18.32 -5.02 4.35
C MET A 169 -17.48 -4.40 3.22
N GLU A 170 -17.39 -3.07 3.15
CA GLU A 170 -16.57 -2.39 2.14
C GLU A 170 -15.08 -2.75 2.27
N ALA A 171 -14.54 -2.75 3.50
CA ALA A 171 -13.16 -3.14 3.78
C ALA A 171 -12.90 -4.62 3.45
N ALA A 172 -13.80 -5.50 3.87
CA ALA A 172 -13.69 -6.94 3.64
C ALA A 172 -13.74 -7.27 2.14
N TRP A 173 -14.66 -6.67 1.37
CA TRP A 173 -14.73 -6.87 -0.08
C TRP A 173 -13.52 -6.31 -0.81
N ALA A 174 -12.94 -5.20 -0.36
CA ALA A 174 -11.68 -4.72 -0.93
C ALA A 174 -10.57 -5.76 -0.76
N SER A 175 -10.49 -6.41 0.40
CA SER A 175 -9.53 -7.49 0.63
C SER A 175 -9.84 -8.74 -0.21
N VAL A 176 -11.11 -9.14 -0.37
CA VAL A 176 -11.51 -10.28 -1.22
C VAL A 176 -11.16 -10.02 -2.69
N ARG A 177 -11.40 -8.80 -3.20
CA ARG A 177 -11.03 -8.45 -4.59
C ARG A 177 -9.52 -8.50 -4.82
N ALA A 178 -8.74 -8.10 -3.82
CA ALA A 178 -7.28 -8.07 -3.91
C ALA A 178 -6.63 -9.44 -3.67
N GLU A 179 -7.26 -10.31 -2.90
CA GLU A 179 -6.79 -11.67 -2.63
C GLU A 179 -7.99 -12.63 -2.42
N PRO A 180 -8.55 -13.23 -3.49
CA PRO A 180 -9.76 -14.05 -3.42
C PRO A 180 -9.66 -15.32 -2.57
N LEU A 181 -8.45 -15.79 -2.28
CA LEU A 181 -8.22 -16.98 -1.45
C LEU A 181 -7.93 -16.65 0.01
N ARG A 182 -8.01 -15.36 0.40
CA ARG A 182 -7.71 -14.91 1.76
C ARG A 182 -8.88 -15.16 2.72
N GLU A 183 -8.79 -16.24 3.49
CA GLU A 183 -9.84 -16.63 4.44
C GLU A 183 -10.22 -15.52 5.45
N SER A 184 -9.26 -14.73 5.95
CA SER A 184 -9.55 -13.65 6.90
C SER A 184 -10.52 -12.61 6.34
N ALA A 185 -10.43 -12.30 5.05
CA ALA A 185 -11.34 -11.38 4.37
C ALA A 185 -12.76 -11.97 4.28
N HIS A 186 -12.88 -13.25 3.90
CA HIS A 186 -14.17 -13.95 3.87
C HIS A 186 -14.81 -14.08 5.26
N ARG A 187 -13.99 -14.33 6.29
CA ARG A 187 -14.45 -14.31 7.67
C ARG A 187 -14.99 -12.94 8.06
N ALA A 188 -14.36 -11.85 7.63
CA ALA A 188 -14.87 -10.51 7.90
C ALA A 188 -16.23 -10.24 7.23
N VAL A 189 -16.44 -10.69 5.98
CA VAL A 189 -17.74 -10.63 5.30
C VAL A 189 -18.82 -11.38 6.10
N VAL A 190 -18.53 -12.62 6.53
CA VAL A 190 -19.47 -13.41 7.33
C VAL A 190 -19.75 -12.77 8.68
N SER A 191 -18.73 -12.25 9.37
CA SER A 191 -18.90 -11.52 10.63
C SER A 191 -19.81 -10.30 10.46
N ALA A 192 -19.68 -9.56 9.36
CA ALA A 192 -20.52 -8.40 9.08
C ALA A 192 -21.99 -8.80 8.85
N HIS A 193 -22.25 -9.87 8.08
CA HIS A 193 -23.61 -10.39 7.92
C HIS A 193 -24.22 -10.87 9.23
N LEU A 194 -23.45 -11.59 10.06
CA LEU A 194 -23.92 -12.07 11.36
C LEU A 194 -24.22 -10.91 12.33
N ALA A 195 -23.46 -9.81 12.27
CA ALA A 195 -23.71 -8.62 13.07
C ALA A 195 -25.00 -7.87 12.66
N GLU A 196 -25.54 -8.15 11.47
CA GLU A 196 -26.83 -7.64 10.98
C GLU A 196 -27.94 -8.70 11.08
N ASP A 197 -27.71 -9.80 11.81
CA ASP A 197 -28.62 -10.96 11.92
C ASP A 197 -28.94 -11.64 10.56
N ASN A 198 -28.14 -11.38 9.53
CA ASN A 198 -28.29 -11.92 8.17
C ASN A 198 -27.66 -13.33 8.04
N VAL A 199 -28.10 -14.27 8.87
CA VAL A 199 -27.55 -15.64 8.95
C VAL A 199 -27.58 -16.37 7.60
N ALA A 200 -28.63 -16.17 6.81
CA ALA A 200 -28.75 -16.80 5.49
C ALA A 200 -27.61 -16.36 4.54
N GLU A 201 -27.22 -15.08 4.54
CA GLU A 201 -26.11 -14.58 3.73
C GLU A 201 -24.76 -15.06 4.25
N ALA A 202 -24.58 -15.10 5.58
CA ALA A 202 -23.39 -15.65 6.21
C ALA A 202 -23.12 -17.10 5.77
N VAL A 203 -24.16 -17.96 5.81
CA VAL A 203 -24.06 -19.35 5.37
C VAL A 203 -23.80 -19.44 3.86
N ARG A 204 -24.52 -18.66 3.04
CA ARG A 204 -24.32 -18.63 1.57
C ARG A 204 -22.88 -18.27 1.22
N HIS A 205 -22.33 -17.23 1.84
CA HIS A 205 -20.98 -16.76 1.56
C HIS A 205 -19.92 -17.79 1.95
N TYR A 206 -20.05 -18.42 3.13
CA TYR A 206 -19.14 -19.48 3.55
C TYR A 206 -19.14 -20.67 2.58
N GLU A 207 -20.32 -21.15 2.15
CA GLU A 207 -20.40 -22.28 1.22
C GLU A 207 -19.83 -21.92 -0.17
N ALA A 208 -19.98 -20.66 -0.61
CA ALA A 208 -19.35 -20.17 -1.82
C ALA A 208 -17.82 -20.16 -1.70
N PHE A 209 -17.27 -19.61 -0.60
CA PHE A 209 -15.82 -19.61 -0.36
C PHE A 209 -15.26 -21.02 -0.20
N ARG A 210 -15.96 -21.90 0.53
CA ARG A 210 -15.58 -23.31 0.68
C ARG A 210 -15.44 -24.02 -0.66
N ARG A 211 -16.37 -23.76 -1.58
CA ARG A 211 -16.34 -24.32 -2.93
C ARG A 211 -15.14 -23.79 -3.71
N LEU A 212 -14.94 -22.47 -3.70
CA LEU A 212 -13.77 -21.82 -4.33
C LEU A 212 -12.46 -22.42 -3.81
N LEU A 213 -12.30 -22.55 -2.50
CA LEU A 213 -11.06 -23.05 -1.88
C LEU A 213 -10.80 -24.52 -2.24
N ARG A 214 -11.85 -25.33 -2.32
CA ARG A 214 -11.76 -26.72 -2.77
C ARG A 214 -11.41 -26.81 -4.26
N GLU A 215 -11.98 -25.96 -5.10
CA GLU A 215 -11.72 -25.92 -6.55
C GLU A 215 -10.29 -25.45 -6.86
N GLU A 216 -9.81 -24.40 -6.19
CA GLU A 216 -8.51 -23.78 -6.47
C GLU A 216 -7.34 -24.49 -5.76
N LEU A 217 -7.53 -24.94 -4.52
CA LEU A 217 -6.45 -25.46 -3.67
C LEU A 217 -6.68 -26.89 -3.15
N GLY A 218 -7.87 -27.46 -3.33
CA GLY A 218 -8.19 -28.80 -2.82
C GLY A 218 -8.29 -28.90 -1.30
N VAL A 219 -8.43 -27.78 -0.59
CA VAL A 219 -8.49 -27.72 0.88
C VAL A 219 -9.83 -27.18 1.39
N GLU A 220 -10.15 -27.50 2.65
CA GLU A 220 -11.33 -26.96 3.34
C GLU A 220 -11.00 -25.65 4.08
N PRO A 221 -11.99 -24.76 4.31
CA PRO A 221 -11.84 -23.63 5.21
C PRO A 221 -11.43 -24.08 6.61
N SER A 222 -10.77 -23.18 7.35
CA SER A 222 -10.30 -23.50 8.69
C SER A 222 -11.47 -23.82 9.64
N PRO A 223 -11.23 -24.62 10.69
CA PRO A 223 -12.21 -24.85 11.75
C PRO A 223 -12.67 -23.56 12.44
N ARG A 224 -11.82 -22.52 12.45
CA ARG A 224 -12.17 -21.21 13.00
C ARG A 224 -13.27 -20.55 12.17
N PHE A 225 -13.23 -20.67 10.85
CA PHE A 225 -14.28 -20.14 9.99
C PHE A 225 -15.57 -20.95 10.14
N ALA A 226 -15.49 -22.27 10.09
CA ALA A 226 -16.66 -23.15 10.20
C ALA A 226 -17.48 -22.88 11.49
N ARG A 227 -16.80 -22.68 12.63
CA ARG A 227 -17.44 -22.40 13.93
C ARG A 227 -18.14 -21.05 14.04
N MET A 228 -18.00 -20.16 13.04
CA MET A 228 -18.73 -18.89 13.03
C MET A 228 -20.19 -19.07 12.65
N LEU A 229 -20.52 -20.16 11.97
CA LEU A 229 -21.88 -20.43 11.52
C LEU A 229 -22.64 -21.26 12.56
N PRO A 230 -23.98 -21.11 12.64
CA PRO A 230 -24.80 -21.98 13.45
C PRO A 230 -24.66 -23.43 12.98
N GLU A 231 -24.71 -24.37 13.92
CA GLU A 231 -24.78 -25.79 13.60
C GLU A 231 -26.02 -26.06 12.73
N ARG A 232 -25.84 -26.83 11.66
CA ARG A 232 -26.98 -27.26 10.84
C ARG A 232 -27.86 -28.17 11.71
N PRO A 233 -29.19 -27.93 11.75
CA PRO A 233 -30.12 -28.83 12.45
C PRO A 233 -30.13 -30.23 11.85
#